data_AF-I6Q143-F1
#
_entry.id   AF-I6Q143-F1
#
_cell.length_a   1.000
_cell.length_b   1.000
_cell.length_c   1.000
_cell.angle_alpha   90.00
_cell.angle_beta   90.00
_cell.angle_gamma   90.00
#
_symmetry.space_group_name_H-M   'P 1'
#
loop_
_entity.id
_entity.type
_entity.pdbx_description
1 polymer ?
#
loop_
_entity_poly.entity_id
_entity_poly.type
_entity_poly.pdbx_seq_one_letter_code
_entity_poly.pdbx_strand_id
1 'polypeptide(L)' 'MEPFADWLASAAARGRADEVRALLAAGAPPDAPNRLGRSPIQV' A
#
# COMPACT_ATOMS: atom_id res chain seq x y z
N MET A 1 -12.15 3.45 -5.46
CA MET A 1 -11.00 2.64 -5.04
C MET A 1 -9.91 3.58 -4.61
N GLU A 2 -9.48 3.46 -3.36
CA GLU A 2 -8.61 4.45 -2.72
C GLU A 2 -7.22 4.45 -3.37
N PRO A 3 -6.72 5.60 -3.87
CA PRO A 3 -5.38 5.68 -4.45
C PRO A 3 -4.28 5.25 -3.46
N PHE A 4 -4.53 5.40 -2.16
CA PHE A 4 -3.63 4.97 -1.09
C PHE A 4 -3.35 3.46 -1.09
N ALA A 5 -4.34 2.61 -1.38
CA ALA A 5 -4.13 1.15 -1.40
C ALA A 5 -3.21 0.73 -2.55
N ASP A 6 -3.34 1.41 -3.70
CA ASP A 6 -2.49 1.14 -4.85
C ASP A 6 -1.05 1.61 -4.64
N TRP A 7 -0.88 2.80 -4.06
CA TRP A 7 0.44 3.31 -3.70
C TRP A 7 1.12 2.44 -2.64
N LEU A 8 0.37 2.01 -1.61
CA LEU A 8 0.91 1.17 -0.55
C LEU A 8 1.34 -0.20 -1.09
N ALA A 9 0.53 -0.81 -1.96
CA ALA A 9 0.91 -2.06 -2.63
C ALA A 9 2.12 -1.88 -3.56
N SER A 10 2.20 -0.76 -4.29
CA SER A 10 3.36 -0.49 -5.16
C SER A 10 4.66 -0.28 -4.36
N ALA A 11 4.58 0.45 -3.25
CA ALA A 11 5.72 0.67 -2.35
C ALA A 11 6.20 -0.64 -1.71
N ALA A 12 5.26 -1.48 -1.26
CA ALA A 12 5.54 -2.79 -0.67
C ALA A 12 6.23 -3.74 -1.68
N ALA A 13 5.65 -3.89 -2.87
CA ALA A 13 6.20 -4.74 -3.94
C ALA A 13 7.62 -4.33 -4.38
N ARG A 14 8.01 -3.07 -4.12
CA ARG A 14 9.32 -2.51 -4.48
C ARG A 14 10.28 -2.42 -3.29
N GLY A 15 9.89 -2.90 -2.11
CA GLY A 15 10.72 -2.86 -0.90
C GLY A 15 11.01 -1.45 -0.37
N ARG A 16 10.19 -0.44 -0.72
CA ARG A 16 10.39 0.95 -0.30
C ARG A 16 9.86 1.17 1.11
N ALA A 17 10.60 0.70 2.11
CA ALA A 17 10.16 0.69 3.51
C ALA A 17 9.79 2.09 4.04
N ASP A 18 10.51 3.14 3.63
CA ASP A 18 10.23 4.51 4.06
C ASP A 18 8.90 5.04 3.50
N GLU A 19 8.64 4.77 2.22
CA GLU A 19 7.39 5.15 1.54
C GLU A 19 6.19 4.41 2.12
N VAL A 20 6.35 3.11 2.45
CA VAL A 20 5.34 2.33 3.17
C VAL A 20 5.02 2.97 4.53
N ARG A 21 6.04 3.35 5.30
CA ARG A 21 5.84 4.02 6.61
C ARG A 21 5.12 5.35 6.47
N ALA A 22 5.51 6.17 5.49
CA ALA A 22 4.88 7.47 5.25
C ALA A 22 3.40 7.33 4.88
N LEU A 23 3.06 6.37 4.01
CA LEU A 23 1.68 6.09 3.61
C LEU A 23 0.84 5.60 4.79
N LEU A 24 1.36 4.69 5.61
CA LEU A 24 0.67 4.22 6.82
C LEU A 24 0.45 5.36 7.83
N ALA A 25 1.45 6.23 8.02
CA ALA A 25 1.33 7.39 8.88
C ALA A 25 0.30 8.41 8.36
N ALA A 26 0.13 8.51 7.04
CA ALA A 26 -0.91 9.31 6.41
C ALA A 26 -2.31 8.68 6.50
N GLY A 27 -2.45 7.50 7.11
CA GLY A 27 -3.73 6.80 7.29
C GLY A 27 -4.09 5.86 6.15
N ALA A 28 -3.14 5.46 5.30
CA ALA A 28 -3.40 4.44 4.30
C ALA A 28 -3.80 3.12 4.99
N PRO A 29 -4.97 2.55 4.67
CA PRO A 29 -5.41 1.29 5.26
C PRO A 29 -4.49 0.13 4.81
N PRO A 30 -3.80 -0.55 5.75
CA PRO A 30 -2.79 -1.56 5.42
C PRO A 30 -3.36 -2.80 4.74
N ASP A 31 -4.63 -3.11 4.98
CA ASP A 31 -5.32 -4.30 4.47
C ASP A 31 -6.23 -4.00 3.28
N ALA A 32 -6.31 -2.75 2.83
CA ALA A 32 -7.19 -2.40 1.73
C ALA A 32 -6.70 -3.02 0.41
N PRO A 33 -7.59 -3.64 -0.38
CA PRO A 33 -7.23 -4.17 -1.68
C PRO A 33 -6.96 -3.04 -2.67
N ASN A 34 -5.84 -3.14 -3.38
CA ASN A 34 -5.53 -2.29 -4.53
C ASN A 34 -6.42 -2.64 -5.75
N ARG A 35 -6.15 -2.01 -6.91
CA ARG A 35 -6.90 -2.25 -8.16
C ARG A 35 -6.89 -3.66 -8.70
N LEU A 36 -5.96 -4.46 -8.24
CA LEU A 36 -5.81 -5.86 -8.63
C LEU A 36 -6.45 -6.80 -7.59
N GLY A 37 -7.16 -6.25 -6.59
CA GLY A 37 -7.76 -7.03 -5.51
C GLY A 37 -6.73 -7.56 -4.50
N ARG A 38 -5.51 -7.04 -4.49
CA ARG A 38 -4.42 -7.48 -3.60
C ARG A 38 -4.15 -6.45 -2.51
N SER A 39 -3.98 -6.92 -1.28
CA SER A 39 -3.43 -6.09 -0.20
C SER A 39 -1.90 -5.95 -0.33
N PRO A 40 -1.31 -4.90 0.27
CA PRO A 40 0.13 -4.67 0.27
C PRO A 40 0.99 -5.84 0.78
N ILE A 41 0.47 -6.70 1.65
CA ILE A 41 1.21 -7.87 2.16
C ILE A 41 1.19 -9.07 1.19
N GLN A 42 0.34 -9.04 0.17
CA GLN A 42 0.20 -10.11 -0.83
C GLN A 42 1.03 -9.88 -2.10
N VAL A 43 1.74 -8.75 -2.21
CA VAL A 43 2.49 -8.32 -3.41
C VAL A 43 3.99 -8.29 -3.19
#